data_AF-A0A5J4W9R9-F1
#
_entry.id   AF-A0A5J4W9R9-F1
#
_cell.length_a   1.000
_cell.length_b   1.000
_cell.length_c   1.000
_cell.angle_alpha   90.00
_cell.angle_beta   90.00
_cell.angle_gamma   90.00
#
_symmetry.space_group_name_H-M   'P 1'
#
loop_
_entity.id
_entity.type
_entity.pdbx_description
1 polymer ?
#
loop_
_entity_poly.entity_id
_entity_poly.type
_entity_poly.pdbx_seq_one_letter_code
_entity_poly.pdbx_strand_id
1 'polypeptide(L)'
;MEYIRNYNSALACASLRGDIQVIPGRGPYILRFQGIPIVQVGPLYPEKNNPSYAQLYIVDTREACTRRNTNKANEQCDNELMDLLSQWMEDNNPYAV
;
A
#
# COMPACT_ATOMS: atom_id res chain seq x y z
N MET A 1 12.85 0.85 -14.56
CA MET A 1 12.20 1.66 -13.52
C MET A 1 12.89 1.41 -12.21
N GLU A 2 13.48 2.44 -11.65
CA GLU A 2 13.94 2.43 -10.26
C GLU A 2 12.73 2.32 -9.32
N TYR A 3 12.87 1.63 -8.18
CA TYR A 3 11.87 1.56 -7.10
C TYR A 3 10.45 1.07 -7.45
N ILE A 4 10.23 0.39 -8.58
CA ILE A 4 8.91 -0.15 -9.00
C ILE A 4 8.21 -0.98 -7.90
N ARG A 5 8.98 -1.66 -7.04
CA ARG A 5 8.44 -2.46 -5.93
C ARG A 5 7.87 -1.60 -4.81
N ASN A 6 8.47 -0.45 -4.54
CA ASN A 6 8.01 0.49 -3.53
C ASN A 6 6.67 1.09 -3.98
N TYR A 7 6.55 1.53 -5.25
CA TYR A 7 5.27 2.01 -5.81
C TYR A 7 4.16 0.96 -5.72
N ASN A 8 4.44 -0.27 -6.17
CA ASN A 8 3.45 -1.35 -6.12
C ASN A 8 3.02 -1.67 -4.68
N SER A 9 3.94 -1.56 -3.72
CA SER A 9 3.63 -1.78 -2.30
C SER A 9 2.84 -0.63 -1.69
N ALA A 10 3.16 0.62 -2.03
CA ALA A 10 2.48 1.83 -1.56
C ALA A 10 1.02 1.92 -2.06
N LEU A 11 0.78 1.43 -3.27
CA LEU A 11 -0.52 1.43 -3.94
C LEU A 11 -1.25 0.08 -3.85
N ALA A 12 -0.79 -0.84 -3.00
CA ALA A 12 -1.45 -2.13 -2.80
C ALA A 12 -2.82 -1.93 -2.15
N CYS A 13 -3.87 -2.50 -2.73
CA CYS A 13 -5.25 -2.45 -2.20
C CYS A 13 -5.51 -3.50 -1.11
N ALA A 14 -4.59 -4.45 -0.92
CA ALA A 14 -4.66 -5.46 0.10
C ALA A 14 -3.34 -5.53 0.86
N SER A 15 -3.41 -5.68 2.17
CA SER A 15 -2.25 -5.93 3.03
C SER A 15 -2.43 -7.26 3.75
N LEU A 16 -1.40 -8.09 3.73
CA LEU A 16 -1.35 -9.33 4.50
C LEU A 16 -0.43 -9.13 5.70
N ARG A 17 -0.87 -9.55 6.88
CA ARG A 17 -0.05 -9.65 8.09
C ARG A 17 0.17 -11.12 8.40
N GLY A 18 1.42 -11.51 8.63
CA GLY A 18 1.78 -12.89 8.99
C GLY A 18 3.27 -13.04 9.23
N ASP A 19 3.70 -14.23 9.63
CA ASP A 19 5.11 -14.60 9.65
C ASP A 19 5.59 -14.80 8.21
N ILE A 20 6.35 -13.83 7.71
CA ILE A 20 6.81 -13.77 6.32
C ILE A 20 8.24 -14.29 6.26
N GLN A 21 8.43 -15.42 5.59
CA GLN A 21 9.76 -15.88 5.21
C GLN A 21 10.08 -15.38 3.80
N VAL A 22 11.10 -14.52 3.71
CA VAL A 22 11.67 -14.07 2.44
C VAL A 22 12.64 -15.12 1.95
N ILE A 23 12.31 -15.79 0.84
CA ILE A 23 13.20 -16.78 0.22
C ILE A 23 14.21 -16.04 -0.67
N PRO A 24 15.53 -16.12 -0.38
CA PRO A 24 16.54 -15.45 -1.20
C PRO A 24 16.65 -16.11 -2.58
N GLY A 25 16.77 -15.31 -3.63
CA GLY A 25 16.91 -15.78 -5.01
C GLY A 25 16.91 -14.63 -6.01
N ARG A 26 17.22 -14.92 -7.29
CA ARG A 26 17.20 -13.94 -8.39
C ARG A 26 15.83 -13.74 -9.05
N GLY A 27 14.78 -14.38 -8.52
CA GLY A 27 13.40 -14.31 -9.03
C GLY A 27 12.52 -13.30 -8.29
N PRO A 28 11.23 -13.21 -8.65
CA PRO A 28 10.22 -12.44 -7.90
C PRO A 28 10.22 -12.84 -6.42
N TYR A 29 9.84 -11.92 -5.51
CA TYR A 29 9.74 -12.24 -4.09
C TYR A 29 8.77 -13.40 -3.88
N ILE A 30 9.30 -14.54 -3.44
CA ILE A 30 8.48 -15.64 -2.95
C ILE A 30 8.28 -15.40 -1.45
N LEU A 31 7.08 -14.94 -1.11
CA LEU A 31 6.64 -14.82 0.28
C LEU A 31 5.97 -16.13 0.66
N ARG A 32 6.56 -16.85 1.64
CA ARG A 32 5.91 -18.02 2.21
C ARG A 32 5.18 -17.61 3.47
N PHE A 33 3.86 -17.77 3.47
CA PHE A 33 3.02 -17.59 4.64
C PHE A 33 2.87 -18.92 5.36
N GLN A 34 3.35 -19.00 6.60
CA GLN A 34 3.11 -20.14 7.48
C GLN A 34 1.81 -19.89 8.26
N GLY A 35 0.70 -20.50 7.84
CA GLY A 35 -0.58 -20.44 8.57
C GLY A 35 -1.80 -20.15 7.69
N ILE A 36 -2.98 -20.11 8.34
CA ILE A 36 -4.23 -19.65 7.72
C ILE A 36 -4.15 -18.11 7.64
N PRO A 37 -4.46 -17.48 6.49
CA PRO A 37 -4.52 -16.02 6.42
C PRO A 37 -5.52 -15.51 7.46
N ILE A 38 -5.00 -14.84 8.49
CA ILE A 38 -5.83 -14.17 9.49
C ILE A 38 -6.31 -12.89 8.80
N VAL A 39 -7.56 -12.89 8.35
CA VAL A 39 -8.23 -11.65 7.94
C VAL A 39 -8.44 -10.85 9.21
N GLN A 40 -7.45 -10.03 9.55
CA GLN A 40 -7.61 -9.04 10.60
C GLN A 40 -8.49 -7.94 10.01
N VAL A 41 -9.80 -8.06 10.24
CA VAL A 41 -10.73 -6.94 10.05
C VAL A 41 -10.35 -5.91 11.11
N GLY A 42 -9.38 -5.07 10.77
CA GLY A 42 -9.02 -3.92 11.60
C GLY A 42 -10.23 -2.98 11.72
N PRO A 43 -10.25 -2.11 12.73
CA PRO A 43 -11.30 -1.12 12.82
C PRO A 43 -11.36 -0.31 11.51
N LEU A 44 -12.56 -0.16 10.95
CA LEU A 44 -12.80 0.65 9.76
C LEU A 44 -12.26 2.08 9.96
N TYR A 45 -12.35 2.56 11.20
CA TYR A 45 -11.86 3.86 11.61
C TYR A 45 -10.44 3.78 12.20
N PRO A 46 -9.55 4.73 11.88
CA PRO A 46 -8.24 4.81 12.49
C PRO A 46 -8.35 5.24 13.96
N GLU A 47 -7.60 4.60 14.86
CA GLU A 47 -7.64 4.92 16.30
C GLU A 47 -7.15 6.34 16.64
N LYS A 48 -6.35 6.98 15.77
CA LYS A 48 -5.71 8.28 16.03
C LYS A 48 -5.60 9.18 14.79
N ASN A 49 -6.56 9.16 13.87
CA ASN A 49 -6.43 9.83 12.56
C ASN A 49 -5.13 9.44 11.82
N ASN A 50 -4.66 8.22 12.03
CA ASN A 50 -3.51 7.65 11.34
C ASN A 50 -3.89 6.38 10.57
N PRO A 51 -4.77 6.50 9.54
CA PRO A 51 -5.08 5.40 8.63
C PRO A 51 -3.83 4.76 8.08
N SER A 52 -3.84 3.43 8.04
CA SER A 52 -2.78 2.61 7.48
C SER A 52 -3.35 1.54 6.54
N TYR A 53 -2.58 1.17 5.52
CA TYR A 53 -2.93 0.09 4.59
C TYR A 53 -4.33 0.27 3.97
N ALA A 54 -5.25 -0.68 4.18
CA ALA A 54 -6.62 -0.64 3.65
C ALA A 54 -7.41 0.60 4.10
N GLN A 55 -7.10 1.18 5.25
CA GLN A 55 -7.78 2.39 5.74
C GLN A 55 -7.50 3.61 4.86
N LEU A 56 -6.39 3.61 4.09
CA LEU A 56 -6.08 4.68 3.13
C LEU A 56 -7.07 4.72 1.96
N TYR A 57 -7.89 3.70 1.75
CA TYR A 57 -8.93 3.70 0.71
C TYR A 57 -10.31 4.13 1.24
N ILE A 58 -10.41 4.41 2.55
CA ILE A 58 -11.63 4.92 3.19
C ILE A 58 -11.54 6.43 3.41
N VAL A 59 -10.32 6.97 3.53
CA VAL A 59 -10.06 8.41 3.46
C VAL A 59 -10.00 8.88 1.99
N ASP A 60 -10.27 10.17 1.79
CA ASP A 60 -10.17 10.86 0.50
C ASP A 60 -8.87 10.49 -0.25
N THR A 61 -8.97 10.24 -1.56
CA THR A 61 -7.83 9.80 -2.41
C THR A 61 -6.63 10.73 -2.33
N ARG A 62 -6.84 12.05 -2.17
CA ARG A 62 -5.75 13.04 -2.06
C ARG A 62 -5.10 12.99 -0.69
N GLU A 63 -5.90 12.81 0.36
CA GLU A 63 -5.37 12.61 1.70
C GLU A 63 -4.53 11.32 1.76
N ALA A 64 -5.02 10.25 1.13
CA ALA A 64 -4.31 8.99 1.00
C ALA A 64 -2.97 9.14 0.28
N CYS A 65 -2.93 9.89 -0.83
CA CYS A 65 -1.69 10.17 -1.57
C CYS A 65 -0.68 10.94 -0.71
N THR A 66 -1.13 12.00 -0.04
CA THR A 66 -0.29 12.80 0.87
C THR A 66 0.33 11.93 1.98
N ARG A 67 -0.47 11.02 2.55
CA ARG A 67 0.01 10.05 3.57
C ARG A 67 1.01 9.05 2.99
N ARG A 68 0.85 8.61 1.73
CA ARG A 68 1.83 7.75 1.06
C ARG A 68 3.16 8.48 0.85
N ASN A 69 3.14 9.74 0.42
CA ASN A 69 4.34 10.56 0.18
C ASN A 69 5.10 10.88 1.47
N THR A 70 4.40 11.00 2.60
CA THR A 70 5.02 11.25 3.92
C THR A 70 5.47 9.99 4.65
N ASN A 71 5.14 8.79 4.14
CA ASN A 71 5.52 7.53 4.76
C ASN A 71 6.99 7.21 4.49
N LYS A 72 7.78 7.01 5.55
CA LYS A 72 9.20 6.65 5.48
C LYS A 72 9.47 5.41 4.61
N ALA A 73 8.55 4.44 4.55
CA ALA A 73 8.70 3.26 3.68
C ALA A 73 8.73 3.61 2.18
N ASN A 74 8.22 4.79 1.82
CA ASN A 74 8.14 5.29 0.45
C ASN A 74 9.13 6.42 0.19
N GLU A 75 10.13 6.64 1.06
CA GLU A 75 11.11 7.75 0.90
C GLU A 75 11.89 7.72 -0.41
N GLN A 76 11.96 6.55 -1.05
CA GLN A 76 12.61 6.33 -2.35
C GLN A 76 11.66 6.55 -3.54
N CYS A 77 10.37 6.77 -3.29
CA CYS A 77 9.40 7.10 -4.33
C CYS A 77 9.49 8.60 -4.62
N ASP A 78 9.39 8.93 -5.90
CA ASP A 78 9.19 10.28 -6.38
C ASP A 78 7.73 10.69 -6.15
N ASN A 79 7.55 11.86 -5.55
CA ASN A 79 6.22 12.35 -5.16
C ASN A 79 5.38 12.70 -6.39
N GLU A 80 5.97 13.29 -7.44
CA GLU A 80 5.22 13.64 -8.66
C GLU A 80 4.70 12.40 -9.36
N LEU A 81 5.51 11.34 -9.43
CA LEU A 81 5.08 10.05 -9.98
C LEU A 81 4.01 9.38 -9.10
N MET A 82 4.12 9.47 -7.77
CA MET A 82 3.09 8.93 -6.87
C MET A 82 1.76 9.67 -7.03
N ASP A 83 1.78 10.99 -7.19
CA ASP A 83 0.61 11.82 -7.43
C ASP A 83 -0.03 11.48 -8.78
N LEU A 84 0.79 11.34 -9.84
CA LEU A 84 0.32 10.93 -11.17
C LEU A 84 -0.35 9.56 -11.14
N LEU A 85 0.26 8.58 -10.46
CA LEU A 85 -0.30 7.23 -10.32
C LEU A 85 -1.59 7.24 -9.51
N SER A 86 -1.67 8.06 -8.46
CA SER A 86 -2.88 8.18 -7.64
C SER A 86 -4.03 8.81 -8.42
N GLN A 87 -3.77 9.86 -9.21
CA GLN A 87 -4.77 10.46 -10.11
C GLN A 87 -5.22 9.45 -11.17
N TRP A 88 -4.28 8.71 -11.78
CA TRP A 88 -4.62 7.68 -12.76
C TRP A 88 -5.52 6.59 -12.15
N MET A 89 -5.27 6.19 -10.91
CA MET A 89 -6.14 5.25 -10.20
C MET A 89 -7.52 5.83 -9.96
N GLU A 90 -7.65 7.09 -9.57
CA GLU A 90 -8.95 7.76 -9.38
C GLU A 90 -9.74 7.82 -10.71
N ASP A 91 -9.07 8.17 -11.80
CA ASP A 91 -9.72 8.31 -13.11
C ASP A 91 -10.17 6.98 -13.71
N ASN A 92 -9.50 5.86 -13.38
CA ASN A 92 -9.69 4.57 -14.03
C ASN A 92 -10.29 3.48 -13.13
N ASN A 93 -10.28 3.66 -11.81
CA ASN A 93 -10.85 2.70 -10.87
C ASN A 93 -12.28 3.13 -10.49
N PRO A 94 -13.33 2.40 -10.91
CA PRO A 94 -14.70 2.74 -10.57
C PRO A 94 -15.02 2.64 -9.07
N TYR A 95 -14.07 2.13 -8.26
CA TYR A 95 -14.17 2.01 -6.81
C TYR A 95 -13.21 2.94 -6.06
N ALA A 96 -12.41 3.76 -6.76
CA ALA A 96 -11.69 4.85 -6.12
C ALA A 96 -12.71 5.98 -5.88
N VAL A 97 -12.80 6.46 -4.63
CA VAL A 97 -13.77 7.47 -4.19
C VAL A 97 -13.03 8.65 -3.60
#